data_AF-A0A7C3U8R9-F1
#
_entry.id   AF-A0A7C3U8R9-F1
#
_cell.length_a   1.000
_cell.length_b   1.000
_cell.length_c   1.000
_cell.angle_alpha   90.00
_cell.angle_beta   90.00
_cell.angle_gamma   90.00
#
_symmetry.space_group_name_H-M   'P 1'
#
loop_
_entity.id
_entity.type
_entity.pdbx_description
1 polymer ?
#
loop_
_entity_poly.entity_id
_entity_poly.type
_entity_poly.pdbx_seq_one_letter_code
_entity_poly.pdbx_strand_id
1 'polypeptide(L)'
;MEGLLTSKELKKLVAQNSKIDLEKVSKTLDLIQKTISKELLAGRSVNIPGFGNFVMVKYPSRTVKDIRNPAKTYLSLEKTIPRFRPSPEFKEEIAGGRKKETSEAVFTPAINISYIDLSKTTVPKRVLSLLPEHIARHYQVVPIEEKEGRLVVAMIDPEDREAIEFVKKKTGKELDIRLCTQADLNHVL
;
A
#
# COMPACT_ATOMS: atom_id res chain seq x y z
N MET A 1 -10.71 1.54 -27.51
CA MET A 1 -9.56 2.42 -27.69
C MET A 1 -9.87 3.70 -26.92
N GLU A 2 -9.33 3.84 -25.72
CA GLU A 2 -9.45 5.10 -24.96
C GLU A 2 -8.63 6.16 -25.67
N GLY A 3 -9.29 7.24 -26.11
CA GLY A 3 -8.64 8.35 -26.81
C GLY A 3 -7.69 9.10 -25.89
N LEU A 4 -6.57 9.56 -26.44
CA LEU A 4 -5.64 10.45 -25.75
C LEU A 4 -6.33 11.79 -25.47
N LEU A 5 -6.57 12.11 -24.21
CA LEU A 5 -7.09 13.43 -23.84
C LEU A 5 -5.99 14.50 -24.00
N THR A 6 -6.18 15.40 -24.95
CA THR A 6 -5.25 16.50 -25.22
C THR A 6 -5.48 17.68 -24.26
N SER A 7 -4.47 18.55 -24.11
CA SER A 7 -4.58 19.77 -23.28
C SER A 7 -5.76 20.67 -23.70
N LYS A 8 -6.07 20.72 -25.00
CA LYS A 8 -7.20 21.49 -25.54
C LYS A 8 -8.55 20.93 -25.06
N GLU A 9 -8.69 19.60 -25.04
CA GLU A 9 -9.91 18.93 -24.57
C GLU A 9 -10.08 19.07 -23.07
N LEU A 10 -9.01 18.93 -22.29
CA LEU A 10 -9.04 19.14 -20.84
C LEU A 10 -9.52 20.56 -20.48
N LYS A 11 -8.99 21.60 -21.15
CA LYS A 11 -9.43 23.00 -20.94
C LYS A 11 -10.93 23.17 -21.22
N LYS A 12 -11.43 22.55 -22.29
CA LYS A 12 -12.85 22.59 -22.66
C LYS A 12 -13.73 21.91 -21.61
N LEU A 13 -13.33 20.73 -21.11
CA LEU A 13 -14.07 20.01 -20.08
C LEU A 13 -14.16 20.79 -18.76
N VAL A 14 -13.04 21.38 -18.33
CA VAL A 14 -12.99 22.21 -17.12
C VAL A 14 -13.89 23.43 -17.26
N ALA A 15 -13.87 24.10 -18.43
CA ALA A 15 -14.75 25.24 -18.70
C ALA A 15 -16.24 24.86 -18.67
N GLN A 16 -16.61 23.71 -19.26
CA GLN A 16 -17.99 23.21 -19.28
C GLN A 16 -18.50 22.85 -17.87
N ASN A 17 -17.70 22.10 -17.09
CA ASN A 17 -18.11 21.67 -15.74
C ASN A 17 -18.16 22.82 -14.73
N SER A 18 -17.27 23.81 -14.88
CA SER A 18 -17.15 24.90 -13.91
C SER A 18 -17.97 26.14 -14.28
N LYS A 19 -18.55 26.19 -15.49
CA LYS A 19 -19.19 27.39 -16.08
C LYS A 19 -18.26 28.62 -16.11
N ILE A 20 -16.96 28.38 -16.24
CA ILE A 20 -15.93 29.43 -16.31
C ILE A 20 -15.53 29.63 -17.77
N ASP A 21 -15.22 30.88 -18.13
CA ASP A 21 -14.74 31.23 -19.46
C ASP A 21 -13.42 30.51 -19.82
N LEU A 22 -13.31 30.10 -21.08
CA LEU A 22 -12.21 29.27 -21.57
C LEU A 22 -10.86 30.01 -21.49
N GLU A 23 -10.84 31.33 -21.74
CA GLU A 23 -9.60 32.10 -21.64
C GLU A 23 -9.07 32.12 -20.22
N LYS A 24 -9.97 32.30 -19.24
CA LYS A 24 -9.61 32.29 -17.81
C LYS A 24 -9.02 30.95 -17.42
N VAL A 25 -9.67 29.85 -17.81
CA VAL A 25 -9.16 28.49 -17.55
C VAL A 25 -7.76 28.30 -18.14
N SER A 26 -7.53 28.74 -19.38
CA SER A 26 -6.21 28.63 -20.01
C SER A 26 -5.15 29.41 -19.24
N LYS A 27 -5.42 30.69 -18.94
CA LYS A 27 -4.49 31.57 -18.23
C LYS A 27 -4.14 31.01 -16.85
N THR A 28 -5.13 30.48 -16.11
CA THR A 28 -4.91 29.88 -14.79
C THR A 28 -4.07 28.61 -14.86
N LEU A 29 -4.33 27.73 -15.83
CA LEU A 29 -3.55 26.49 -16.00
C LEU A 29 -2.09 26.79 -16.33
N ASP A 30 -1.85 27.73 -17.25
CA ASP A 30 -0.52 28.16 -17.64
C ASP A 30 0.23 28.81 -16.45
N LEU A 31 -0.50 29.57 -15.62
CA LEU A 31 0.06 30.17 -14.40
C LEU A 31 0.43 29.11 -13.36
N ILE A 32 -0.44 28.13 -13.11
CA ILE A 32 -0.15 27.01 -12.19
C ILE A 32 1.10 26.26 -12.66
N GLN A 33 1.19 25.91 -13.94
CA GLN A 33 2.35 25.21 -14.49
C GLN A 33 3.65 26.00 -14.29
N LYS A 34 3.63 27.31 -14.56
CA LYS A 34 4.79 28.19 -14.36
C LYS A 34 5.18 28.28 -12.88
N THR A 35 4.21 28.42 -11.98
CA THR A 35 4.45 28.48 -10.53
C THR A 35 5.06 27.18 -10.02
N ILE A 36 4.49 26.02 -10.38
CA ILE A 36 5.05 24.71 -9.99
C ILE A 36 6.48 24.57 -10.50
N SER A 37 6.74 24.93 -11.76
CA SER A 37 8.10 24.86 -12.33
C SER A 37 9.08 25.73 -11.56
N LYS A 38 8.68 26.95 -11.18
CA LYS A 38 9.50 27.88 -10.40
C LYS A 38 9.81 27.35 -9.00
N GLU A 39 8.81 26.81 -8.30
CA GLU A 39 8.99 26.27 -6.95
C GLU A 39 9.87 25.00 -6.95
N LEU A 40 9.74 24.14 -7.96
CA LEU A 40 10.58 22.95 -8.10
C LEU A 40 12.04 23.32 -8.40
N LEU A 41 12.28 24.34 -9.23
CA LEU A 41 13.64 24.85 -9.49
C LEU A 41 14.28 25.45 -8.24
N ALA A 42 13.46 26.06 -7.36
CA ALA A 42 13.90 26.54 -6.05
C ALA A 42 14.20 25.40 -5.05
N GLY A 43 13.98 24.14 -5.44
CA GLY A 43 14.21 22.97 -4.59
C GLY A 43 13.09 22.67 -3.58
N ARG A 44 11.95 23.37 -3.68
CA ARG A 44 10.81 23.14 -2.79
C ARG A 44 9.92 22.04 -3.35
N SER A 45 9.35 21.22 -2.48
CA SER A 45 8.31 20.27 -2.88
C SER A 45 6.96 20.96 -3.01
N VAL A 46 6.20 20.65 -4.05
CA VAL A 46 4.85 21.18 -4.24
C VAL A 46 3.82 20.10 -3.95
N ASN A 47 3.07 20.27 -2.87
CA ASN A 47 1.98 19.38 -2.50
C ASN A 47 0.63 19.93 -2.93
N ILE A 48 -0.17 19.11 -3.62
CA ILE A 48 -1.55 19.39 -3.98
C ILE A 48 -2.42 18.33 -3.27
N PRO A 49 -3.15 18.69 -2.20
CA PRO A 49 -4.05 17.77 -1.49
C PRO A 49 -5.03 17.11 -2.45
N GLY A 50 -5.40 15.84 -2.22
CA GLY A 50 -6.26 15.10 -3.15
C GLY A 50 -5.58 14.62 -4.42
N PHE A 51 -4.43 15.18 -4.82
CA PHE A 51 -3.79 14.91 -6.11
C PHE A 51 -2.41 14.25 -5.97
N GLY A 52 -1.50 14.91 -5.25
CA GLY A 52 -0.15 14.39 -5.03
C GLY A 52 0.92 15.44 -4.84
N ASN A 53 2.16 14.96 -4.75
CA ASN A 53 3.33 15.78 -4.46
C ASN A 53 4.34 15.74 -5.63
N PHE A 54 4.89 16.90 -5.98
CA PHE A 54 6.00 17.04 -6.91
C PHE A 54 7.29 17.27 -6.13
N VAL A 55 8.27 16.39 -6.37
CA VAL A 55 9.58 16.45 -5.71
C VAL A 55 10.71 16.42 -6.73
N MET A 56 11.78 17.16 -6.46
CA MET A 56 13.01 17.02 -7.22
C MET A 56 13.82 15.85 -6.68
N VAL A 57 14.04 14.84 -7.52
CA VAL A 57 14.87 13.68 -7.16
C VAL A 57 16.23 13.83 -7.81
N LYS A 58 17.28 13.93 -6.98
CA LYS A 58 18.67 13.94 -7.42
C LYS A 58 19.17 12.50 -7.55
N TYR A 59 19.61 12.14 -8.74
CA TYR A 59 20.26 10.87 -9.02
C TYR A 59 21.77 11.13 -9.10
N PRO A 60 22.59 10.55 -8.19
CA PRO A 60 24.04 10.70 -8.26
C PRO A 60 24.59 10.01 -9.51
N SER A 61 25.80 10.40 -9.90
CA SER A 61 26.50 9.71 -10.97
C SER A 61 26.71 8.24 -10.59
N ARG A 62 26.44 7.35 -11.54
CA ARG A 62 26.63 5.92 -11.34
C ARG A 62 27.03 5.23 -12.61
N THR A 63 27.85 4.23 -12.44
CA THR A 63 28.31 3.35 -13.49
C THR A 63 27.21 2.33 -13.78
N VAL A 64 26.66 2.34 -14.98
CA VAL A 64 25.58 1.43 -15.39
C VAL A 64 26.10 0.53 -16.50
N LYS A 65 25.81 -0.77 -16.40
CA LYS A 65 26.14 -1.75 -17.44
C LYS A 65 25.11 -1.68 -18.56
N ASP A 66 25.56 -1.86 -19.80
CA ASP A 66 24.65 -1.97 -20.94
C ASP A 66 23.86 -3.28 -20.85
N ILE A 67 22.54 -3.16 -20.90
CA ILE A 67 21.61 -4.29 -20.84
C ILE A 67 21.79 -5.18 -22.08
N ARG A 68 22.18 -4.59 -23.23
CA ARG A 68 22.39 -5.31 -24.48
C ARG A 68 23.80 -5.88 -24.61
N ASN A 69 24.79 -5.28 -23.95
CA ASN A 69 26.17 -5.77 -23.95
C ASN A 69 26.80 -5.63 -22.55
N PRO A 70 26.78 -6.69 -21.72
CA PRO A 70 27.24 -6.61 -20.33
C PRO A 70 28.75 -6.32 -20.18
N ALA A 71 29.54 -6.43 -21.26
CA ALA A 71 30.95 -6.03 -21.27
C ALA A 71 31.15 -4.50 -21.37
N LYS A 72 30.13 -3.77 -21.86
CA LYS A 72 30.19 -2.32 -22.01
C LYS A 72 29.54 -1.64 -20.81
N THR A 73 30.24 -0.65 -20.28
CA THR A 73 29.82 0.11 -19.12
C THR A 73 29.79 1.59 -19.47
N TYR A 74 28.76 2.30 -19.03
CA TYR A 74 28.60 3.75 -19.24
C TYR A 74 28.45 4.50 -17.92
N LEU A 75 28.99 5.71 -17.88
CA LEU A 75 28.82 6.63 -16.77
C LEU A 75 27.49 7.37 -16.95
N SER A 76 26.50 7.06 -16.12
CA SER A 76 25.34 7.92 -15.96
C SER A 76 25.77 9.13 -15.14
N LEU A 77 25.66 10.32 -15.71
CA LEU A 77 25.93 11.58 -15.00
C LEU A 77 24.88 11.85 -13.92
N GLU A 78 25.23 12.73 -12.98
CA GLU A 78 24.24 13.21 -12.02
C GLU A 78 23.14 13.98 -12.75
N LYS A 79 21.90 13.75 -12.33
CA LYS A 79 20.75 14.45 -12.90
C LYS A 79 19.71 14.68 -11.83
N THR A 80 19.06 15.85 -11.89
CA THR A 80 17.96 16.20 -11.02
C THR A 80 16.70 16.25 -11.87
N ILE A 81 15.73 15.39 -11.59
CA ILE A 81 14.47 15.34 -12.34
C ILE A 81 13.26 15.54 -11.43
N PRO A 82 12.21 16.22 -11.90
CA PRO A 82 10.95 16.28 -11.18
C PRO A 82 10.25 14.92 -11.23
N ARG A 83 9.76 14.47 -10.08
CA ARG A 83 8.96 13.24 -9.95
C ARG A 83 7.63 13.56 -9.31
N PHE A 84 6.55 13.15 -9.95
CA PHE A 84 5.21 13.19 -9.37
C PHE A 84 4.98 11.94 -8.51
N ARG A 85 4.48 12.15 -7.29
CA ARG A 85 4.07 11.11 -6.35
C ARG A 85 2.56 11.29 -6.09
N PRO A 86 1.69 10.47 -6.71
CA PRO A 86 0.25 10.59 -6.53
C PRO A 86 -0.15 10.32 -5.07
N SER A 87 -1.12 11.07 -4.55
CA SER A 87 -1.68 10.84 -3.22
C SER A 87 -2.46 9.50 -3.17
N PRO A 88 -2.64 8.90 -1.99
CA PRO A 88 -3.51 7.73 -1.84
C PRO A 88 -4.93 7.99 -2.35
N GLU A 89 -5.52 9.13 -1.98
CA GLU A 89 -6.84 9.61 -2.42
C GLU A 89 -6.97 9.60 -3.95
N PHE A 90 -5.96 10.15 -4.65
CA PHE A 90 -5.95 10.19 -6.12
C PHE A 90 -5.89 8.79 -6.74
N LYS A 91 -5.13 7.88 -6.13
CA LYS A 91 -5.06 6.48 -6.59
C LYS A 91 -6.39 5.78 -6.39
N GLU A 92 -7.07 6.02 -5.27
CA GLU A 92 -8.37 5.45 -4.94
C GLU A 92 -9.46 5.97 -5.88
N GLU A 93 -9.47 7.26 -6.21
CA GLU A 93 -10.43 7.82 -7.16
C GLU A 93 -10.29 7.18 -8.56
N ILE A 94 -9.05 7.01 -9.03
CA ILE A 94 -8.76 6.36 -10.32
C ILE A 94 -9.06 4.85 -10.27
N ALA A 95 -8.74 4.19 -9.15
CA ALA A 95 -8.98 2.76 -8.98
C ALA A 95 -10.48 2.46 -8.83
N GLY A 96 -11.24 3.29 -8.10
CA GLY A 96 -12.68 3.20 -7.95
C GLY A 96 -13.45 3.47 -9.25
N GLY A 97 -12.89 4.29 -10.15
CA GLY A 97 -13.40 4.48 -11.51
C GLY A 97 -13.19 3.28 -12.44
N ARG A 98 -12.21 2.42 -12.15
CA ARG A 98 -12.07 1.10 -12.76
C ARG A 98 -12.60 0.04 -11.80
N LYS A 99 -13.93 -0.15 -11.78
CA LYS A 99 -14.46 -1.50 -11.56
C LYS A 99 -13.94 -2.39 -12.70
N LYS A 100 -12.69 -2.85 -12.60
CA LYS A 100 -12.34 -4.15 -13.15
C LYS A 100 -13.19 -5.13 -12.36
N GLU A 101 -14.09 -5.80 -13.03
CA GLU A 101 -14.58 -7.11 -12.65
C GLU A 101 -13.35 -8.02 -12.57
N THR A 102 -12.68 -7.95 -11.42
CA THR A 102 -11.72 -8.93 -10.94
C THR A 102 -11.97 -8.92 -9.44
N SER A 103 -12.84 -9.84 -9.01
CA SER A 103 -12.94 -10.36 -7.65
C SER A 103 -11.55 -10.31 -6.98
N GLU A 104 -11.31 -9.66 -5.85
CA GLU A 104 -12.15 -9.50 -4.67
C GLU A 104 -11.93 -8.11 -4.06
N ALA A 105 -13.00 -7.35 -3.89
CA ALA A 105 -13.02 -6.28 -2.92
C ALA A 105 -13.14 -6.91 -1.54
N VAL A 106 -12.05 -6.92 -0.77
CA VAL A 106 -12.17 -7.01 0.69
C VAL A 106 -11.82 -5.63 1.21
N PHE A 107 -12.88 -4.92 1.60
CA PHE A 107 -12.84 -3.88 2.62
C PHE A 107 -11.74 -4.21 3.64
N THR A 108 -10.69 -3.40 3.74
CA THR A 108 -10.01 -3.28 5.02
C THR A 108 -10.82 -2.24 5.81
N PRO A 109 -11.77 -2.65 6.68
CA PRO A 109 -11.92 -1.85 7.89
C PRO A 109 -10.52 -1.78 8.49
N ALA A 110 -10.14 -0.66 9.11
CA ALA A 110 -8.94 -0.61 9.92
C ALA A 110 -8.93 -1.85 10.82
N ILE A 111 -8.13 -2.84 10.44
CA ILE A 111 -8.02 -4.09 11.14
C ILE A 111 -7.20 -3.68 12.35
N ASN A 112 -7.91 -3.41 13.44
CA ASN A 112 -7.32 -3.02 14.71
C ASN A 112 -6.73 -4.30 15.34
N ILE A 113 -5.74 -4.90 14.66
CA ILE A 113 -5.01 -6.06 15.19
C ILE A 113 -4.23 -5.54 16.39
N SER A 114 -4.71 -5.93 17.55
CA SER A 114 -3.99 -5.70 18.78
C SER A 114 -2.77 -6.61 18.82
N TYR A 115 -1.60 -6.01 19.01
CA TYR A 115 -0.38 -6.74 19.29
C TYR A 115 -0.49 -7.45 20.65
N ILE A 116 -0.04 -8.70 20.72
CA ILE A 116 0.00 -9.46 21.97
C ILE A 116 1.41 -10.01 22.19
N ASP A 117 1.93 -9.77 23.38
CA ASP A 117 3.21 -10.31 23.85
C ASP A 117 2.93 -11.61 24.61
N LEU A 118 3.46 -12.74 24.11
CA LEU A 118 3.25 -14.06 24.70
C LEU A 118 4.39 -14.45 25.64
N SER A 119 5.43 -13.63 25.78
CA SER A 119 6.56 -13.89 26.68
C SER A 119 6.20 -14.03 28.16
N LYS A 120 5.01 -13.55 28.57
CA LYS A 120 4.51 -13.61 29.96
C LYS A 120 3.16 -14.31 30.10
N THR A 121 2.61 -14.84 29.01
CA THR A 121 1.24 -15.37 28.97
C THR A 121 1.27 -16.89 29.02
N THR A 122 0.73 -17.49 30.08
CA THR A 122 0.63 -18.96 30.18
C THR A 122 -0.60 -19.46 29.41
N VAL A 123 -0.35 -20.08 28.25
CA VAL A 123 -1.40 -20.64 27.41
C VAL A 123 -1.86 -22.01 27.97
N PRO A 124 -3.18 -22.23 28.18
CA PRO A 124 -3.68 -23.51 28.67
C PRO A 124 -3.43 -24.64 27.65
N LYS A 125 -2.94 -25.80 28.11
CA LYS A 125 -2.70 -26.99 27.25
C LYS A 125 -3.93 -27.44 26.45
N ARG A 126 -5.13 -27.20 26.99
CA ARG A 126 -6.41 -27.48 26.31
C ARG A 126 -6.56 -26.69 25.00
N VAL A 127 -6.06 -25.45 24.97
CA VAL A 127 -6.13 -24.55 23.82
C VAL A 127 -5.06 -24.91 22.79
N LEU A 128 -3.84 -25.21 23.23
CA LEU A 128 -2.76 -25.71 22.36
C LEU A 128 -3.13 -27.04 21.67
N SER A 129 -3.94 -27.88 22.33
CA SER A 129 -4.40 -29.14 21.73
C SER A 129 -5.36 -28.95 20.54
N LEU A 130 -5.92 -27.75 20.35
CA LEU A 130 -6.81 -27.45 19.22
C LEU A 130 -6.04 -27.36 17.89
N LEU A 131 -4.76 -26.99 17.95
CA LEU A 131 -3.91 -26.86 16.77
C LEU A 131 -2.61 -27.63 16.98
N PRO A 132 -2.37 -28.72 16.23
CA PRO A 132 -1.13 -29.48 16.34
C PRO A 132 0.11 -28.62 16.10
N GLU A 133 1.18 -28.86 16.85
CA GLU A 133 2.41 -28.04 16.82
C GLU A 133 3.02 -27.91 15.42
N HIS A 134 3.01 -28.99 14.62
CA HIS A 134 3.53 -28.97 13.25
C HIS A 134 2.77 -28.01 12.33
N ILE A 135 1.45 -27.87 12.53
CA ILE A 135 0.61 -26.91 11.81
C ILE A 135 0.89 -25.50 12.32
N ALA A 136 0.96 -25.34 13.64
CA ALA A 136 1.23 -24.07 14.29
C ALA A 136 2.57 -23.46 13.85
N ARG A 137 3.62 -24.28 13.71
CA ARG A 137 4.93 -23.85 13.19
C ARG A 137 4.90 -23.56 11.69
N HIS A 138 4.19 -24.37 10.90
CA HIS A 138 4.14 -24.20 9.44
C HIS A 138 3.41 -22.93 9.02
N TYR A 139 2.24 -22.67 9.62
CA TYR A 139 1.42 -21.48 9.36
C TYR A 139 1.71 -20.33 10.33
N GLN A 140 2.78 -20.42 11.12
CA GLN A 140 3.23 -19.41 12.07
C GLN A 140 2.11 -18.81 12.94
N VAL A 141 1.28 -19.70 13.51
CA VAL A 141 0.06 -19.35 14.23
C VAL A 141 -0.10 -20.18 15.50
N VAL A 142 -0.47 -19.54 16.61
CA VAL A 142 -0.60 -20.17 17.92
C VAL A 142 -1.96 -19.81 18.54
N PRO A 143 -2.77 -20.78 18.97
CA PRO A 143 -3.99 -20.50 19.70
C PRO A 143 -3.65 -20.10 21.14
N ILE A 144 -4.19 -18.95 21.59
CA ILE A 144 -3.86 -18.35 22.90
C ILE A 144 -4.95 -18.66 23.91
N GLU A 145 -6.20 -18.33 23.58
CA GLU A 145 -7.33 -18.52 24.47
C GLU A 145 -8.64 -18.67 23.70
N GLU A 146 -9.65 -19.21 24.37
CA GLU A 146 -11.01 -19.26 23.85
C GLU A 146 -11.89 -18.35 24.70
N LYS A 147 -12.51 -17.35 24.07
CA LYS A 147 -13.36 -16.36 24.74
C LYS A 147 -14.69 -16.26 24.01
N GLU A 148 -15.78 -16.51 24.73
CA GLU A 148 -17.16 -16.35 24.23
C GLU A 148 -17.43 -17.06 22.88
N GLY A 149 -16.87 -18.26 22.69
CA GLY A 149 -17.04 -19.05 21.46
C GLY A 149 -16.14 -18.61 20.29
N ARG A 150 -15.23 -17.65 20.51
CA ARG A 150 -14.18 -17.26 19.57
C ARG A 150 -12.83 -17.78 20.04
N LEU A 151 -12.00 -18.21 19.09
CA LEU A 151 -10.63 -18.64 19.35
C LEU A 151 -9.69 -17.46 19.06
N VAL A 152 -9.02 -16.98 20.09
CA VAL A 152 -7.97 -15.97 19.96
C VAL A 152 -6.71 -16.65 19.46
N VAL A 153 -6.19 -16.20 18.33
CA VAL A 153 -5.00 -16.75 17.68
C VAL A 153 -3.95 -15.65 17.50
N ALA A 154 -2.71 -15.96 17.85
CA ALA A 154 -1.56 -15.12 17.59
C ALA A 154 -0.89 -15.57 16.29
N MET A 155 -0.65 -14.63 15.38
CA MET A 155 -0.04 -14.87 14.08
C MET A 155 1.13 -13.92 13.86
N ILE A 156 2.18 -14.42 13.21
CA ILE A 156 3.31 -13.58 12.77
C ILE A 156 2.87 -12.72 11.57
N ASP A 157 2.13 -13.31 10.64
CA ASP A 157 1.54 -12.62 9.49
C ASP A 157 0.01 -12.72 9.52
N PRO A 158 -0.68 -11.70 10.07
CA PRO A 158 -2.14 -11.68 10.12
C PRO A 158 -2.79 -11.31 8.77
N GLU A 159 -2.01 -11.02 7.73
CA GLU A 159 -2.51 -10.84 6.35
C GLU A 159 -2.48 -12.17 5.55
N ASP A 160 -1.91 -13.24 6.11
CA ASP A 160 -1.86 -14.56 5.51
C ASP A 160 -3.26 -15.22 5.54
N ARG A 161 -3.98 -15.04 4.43
CA ARG A 161 -5.31 -15.63 4.22
C ARG A 161 -5.29 -17.16 4.25
N GLU A 162 -4.23 -17.79 3.78
CA GLU A 162 -4.14 -19.26 3.74
C GLU A 162 -4.09 -19.83 5.15
N ALA A 163 -3.28 -19.21 6.02
CA ALA A 163 -3.19 -19.57 7.43
C ALA A 163 -4.52 -19.34 8.17
N ILE A 164 -5.18 -18.19 7.94
CA ILE A 164 -6.48 -17.87 8.56
C ILE A 164 -7.54 -18.90 8.17
N GLU A 165 -7.67 -19.21 6.88
CA GLU A 165 -8.65 -20.18 6.39
C GLU A 165 -8.38 -21.59 6.91
N PHE A 166 -7.11 -21.99 6.94
CA PHE A 166 -6.72 -23.31 7.45
C PHE A 166 -7.06 -23.48 8.92
N VAL A 167 -6.69 -22.50 9.76
CA VAL A 167 -6.97 -22.52 11.20
C VAL A 167 -8.47 -22.46 11.46
N LYS A 168 -9.22 -21.64 10.71
CA LYS A 168 -10.68 -21.55 10.82
C LYS A 168 -11.33 -22.88 10.48
N LYS A 169 -10.90 -23.53 9.40
CA LYS A 169 -11.40 -24.85 8.98
C LYS A 169 -11.06 -25.96 9.97
N LYS A 170 -9.86 -25.91 10.57
CA LYS A 170 -9.39 -26.94 11.51
C LYS A 170 -10.05 -26.84 12.87
N THR A 171 -10.25 -25.61 13.36
CA THR A 171 -10.79 -25.35 14.69
C THR A 171 -12.32 -25.25 14.69
N GLY A 172 -12.92 -24.93 13.54
CA GLY A 172 -14.38 -24.79 13.38
C GLY A 172 -14.98 -23.61 14.15
N LYS A 173 -14.14 -22.67 14.61
CA LYS A 173 -14.53 -21.51 15.42
C LYS A 173 -14.24 -20.21 14.70
N GLU A 174 -14.92 -19.15 15.11
CA GLU A 174 -14.58 -17.79 14.68
C GLU A 174 -13.24 -17.37 15.33
N LEU A 175 -12.35 -16.76 14.54
CA LEU A 175 -11.00 -16.41 14.96
C LEU A 175 -10.91 -14.93 15.34
N ASP A 176 -10.30 -14.62 16.49
CA ASP A 176 -9.83 -13.27 16.84
C ASP A 176 -8.32 -13.22 16.63
N ILE A 177 -7.88 -12.51 15.58
CA ILE A 177 -6.50 -12.50 15.12
C ILE A 177 -5.70 -11.41 15.85
N ARG A 178 -4.59 -11.81 16.46
CA ARG A 178 -3.62 -10.94 17.14
C ARG A 178 -2.26 -11.06 16.50
N LEU A 179 -1.52 -9.96 16.45
CA LEU A 179 -0.15 -9.94 15.92
C LEU A 179 0.82 -10.37 17.03
N CYS A 180 1.71 -11.32 16.76
CA CYS A 180 2.78 -11.73 17.66
C CYS A 180 4.14 -11.75 16.93
N THR A 181 5.24 -11.83 17.69
CA THR A 181 6.57 -11.97 17.09
C THR A 181 7.00 -13.42 16.94
N GLN A 182 8.07 -13.66 16.18
CA GLN A 182 8.69 -14.98 16.09
C GLN A 182 9.22 -15.48 17.45
N ALA A 183 9.66 -14.55 18.31
CA ALA A 183 10.13 -14.89 19.66
C ALA A 183 8.99 -15.42 20.54
N ASP A 184 7.81 -14.81 20.42
CA ASP A 184 6.59 -15.24 21.11
C ASP A 184 6.17 -16.66 20.70
N LEU A 185 6.18 -16.94 19.39
CA LEU A 185 5.81 -18.25 18.85
C LEU A 185 6.76 -19.35 19.33
N ASN A 186 8.06 -19.08 19.35
CA ASN A 186 9.08 -20.03 19.85
C ASN A 186 9.03 -20.25 21.36
N HIS A 187 8.38 -19.35 22.12
CA HIS A 187 8.21 -19.52 23.55
C HIS A 187 7.06 -20.49 23.88
N VAL A 188 6.06 -20.55 23.00
CA VAL A 188 4.83 -21.33 23.24
C VAL A 188 4.85 -22.70 22.54
N LEU A 189 5.52 -22.83 21.39
CA LEU A 189 5.63 -24.06 20.59
C LEU A 189 6.91 -24.87 20.83
#